data_AF-A0A7J7G6V1-F1
#
_entry.id   AF-A0A7J7G6V1-F1
#
_cell.length_a   1.000
_cell.length_b   1.000
_cell.length_c   1.000
_cell.angle_alpha   90.00
_cell.angle_beta   90.00
_cell.angle_gamma   90.00
#
_symmetry.space_group_name_H-M   'P 1'
#
loop_
_entity.id
_entity.type
_entity.pdbx_description
1 polymer ?
#
loop_
_entity_poly.entity_id
_entity_poly.type
_entity_poly.pdbx_seq_one_letter_code
_entity_poly.pdbx_strand_id
1 'polypeptide(L)'
;MDKRLIGAAQTGDVEALYNLIQQDPFVLDKIDQVPFVDTPLHVAISANQTHFAKEIASLKPSFVVKLNQYGYSPIHLASMVGQAGIVKELITIDPKLRLLKGREKTTPLYWAAMAGHTDVINLLLDGMQLKLARFLDKKEMERLWCSFACSKREVEDFKIIKDGLDKIRREEVLNWKDKEGNTVLHLATSTKQYEIIKILLSKNPVPGTQLDVNGNNQTALDILFQLQRETDIKEIEIILCQAGAVTAGQIITPPPSTVAMTPPKTFELKGHPPPINSNNIMIIASILLAITCFLTGVYPPGSAWQYDYNYKSGFNTTTITKYKAGTGIMAASTISVFFMFFNLYGFFASLLIISVLIKGSPLRWLFLGAVAAFSTAYLFALALITPDEKLPAILNISFLHRPCLSSLLP
;
A
#
# COMPACT_ATOMS: atom_id res chain seq x y z
N MET A 1 15.18 -39.59 8.32
CA MET A 1 13.98 -40.37 7.93
C MET A 1 14.39 -41.81 7.66
N ASP A 2 13.57 -42.81 8.03
CA ASP A 2 13.86 -44.23 7.78
C ASP A 2 14.08 -44.48 6.28
N LYS A 3 15.15 -45.19 5.90
CA LYS A 3 15.47 -45.51 4.49
C LYS A 3 14.36 -46.29 3.81
N ARG A 4 13.61 -47.13 4.55
CA ARG A 4 12.48 -47.89 4.00
C ARG A 4 11.33 -46.97 3.60
N LEU A 5 11.03 -45.98 4.43
CA LEU A 5 10.00 -44.98 4.13
C LEU A 5 10.41 -44.04 2.99
N ILE A 6 11.69 -43.68 2.91
CA ILE A 6 12.24 -42.95 1.75
C ILE A 6 12.03 -43.78 0.47
N GLY A 7 12.42 -45.06 0.49
CA GLY A 7 12.25 -45.95 -0.66
C GLY A 7 10.80 -46.06 -1.11
N ALA A 8 9.87 -46.29 -0.17
CA ALA A 8 8.43 -46.33 -0.46
C ALA A 8 7.91 -45.03 -1.08
N ALA A 9 8.34 -43.87 -0.57
CA ALA A 9 7.97 -42.58 -1.13
C ALA A 9 8.56 -42.34 -2.53
N GLN A 10 9.76 -42.85 -2.82
CA GLN A 10 10.39 -42.74 -4.15
C GLN A 10 9.72 -43.63 -5.19
N THR A 11 9.32 -44.85 -4.80
CA THR A 11 8.66 -45.81 -5.70
C THR A 11 7.15 -45.63 -5.77
N GLY A 12 6.56 -44.88 -4.84
CA GLY A 12 5.11 -44.68 -4.74
C GLY A 12 4.37 -45.86 -4.09
N ASP A 13 5.08 -46.71 -3.35
CA ASP A 13 4.54 -47.93 -2.74
C ASP A 13 3.74 -47.62 -1.46
N VAL A 14 2.42 -47.52 -1.62
CA VAL A 14 1.48 -47.24 -0.52
C VAL A 14 1.35 -48.43 0.44
N GLU A 15 1.48 -49.66 -0.06
CA GLU A 15 1.43 -50.86 0.81
C GLU A 15 2.63 -50.89 1.76
N ALA A 16 3.83 -50.56 1.27
CA ALA A 16 5.01 -50.42 2.11
C ALA A 16 4.85 -49.31 3.16
N LEU A 17 4.17 -48.21 2.84
CA LEU A 17 3.83 -47.15 3.81
C LEU A 17 2.95 -47.70 4.94
N TYR A 18 1.86 -48.39 4.61
CA TYR A 18 0.95 -48.96 5.61
C TYR A 18 1.62 -50.05 6.46
N ASN A 19 2.45 -50.91 5.85
CA ASN A 19 3.24 -51.90 6.58
C ASN A 19 4.21 -51.24 7.59
N LEU A 20 4.84 -50.12 7.23
CA LEU A 20 5.71 -49.37 8.13
C LEU A 20 4.93 -48.70 9.28
N ILE A 21 3.73 -48.18 9.00
CA ILE A 21 2.84 -47.63 10.03
C ILE A 21 2.37 -48.73 10.99
N GLN A 22 2.09 -49.93 10.49
CA GLN A 22 1.70 -51.07 11.33
C GLN A 22 2.86 -51.52 12.24
N GLN A 23 4.11 -51.47 11.75
CA GLN A 23 5.30 -51.79 12.54
C GLN A 23 5.61 -50.71 13.60
N ASP A 24 5.43 -49.43 13.26
CA ASP A 24 5.65 -48.29 14.16
C ASP A 24 4.57 -47.23 13.94
N PRO A 25 3.49 -47.22 14.78
CA PRO A 25 2.39 -46.28 14.64
C PRO A 25 2.79 -44.81 14.71
N PHE A 26 3.93 -44.49 15.34
CA PHE A 26 4.43 -43.13 15.51
C PHE A 26 5.48 -42.74 14.46
N VAL A 27 5.69 -43.56 13.42
CA VAL A 27 6.74 -43.32 12.40
C VAL A 27 6.62 -41.94 11.75
N LEU A 28 5.40 -41.47 11.48
CA LEU A 28 5.15 -40.16 10.88
C LEU A 28 5.28 -39.03 11.91
N ASP A 29 4.85 -39.24 13.15
CA ASP A 29 4.93 -38.24 14.23
C ASP A 29 6.37 -37.91 14.60
N LYS A 30 7.27 -38.91 14.60
CA LYS A 30 8.70 -38.72 14.84
C LYS A 30 9.33 -37.78 13.80
N ILE A 31 8.90 -37.88 12.54
CA ILE A 31 9.36 -37.00 11.46
C ILE A 31 8.75 -35.61 11.62
N ASP A 32 7.48 -35.53 12.00
CA ASP A 32 6.76 -34.27 12.20
C ASP A 32 7.31 -33.42 13.34
N GLN A 33 7.98 -34.02 14.33
CA GLN A 33 8.65 -33.27 15.38
C GLN A 33 9.89 -32.51 14.89
N VAL A 34 10.48 -32.92 13.77
CA VAL A 34 11.66 -32.24 13.21
C VAL A 34 11.21 -30.95 12.50
N PRO A 35 11.77 -29.76 12.84
CA PRO A 35 11.34 -28.50 12.23
C PRO A 35 11.62 -28.41 10.73
N PHE A 36 12.84 -28.78 10.31
CA PHE A 36 13.28 -28.77 8.91
C PHE A 36 13.70 -30.17 8.50
N VAL A 37 12.92 -30.80 7.62
CA VAL A 37 13.16 -32.19 7.21
C VAL A 37 12.51 -32.46 5.84
N ASP A 38 13.19 -33.23 5.00
CA ASP A 38 12.52 -33.85 3.85
C ASP A 38 11.55 -34.92 4.37
N THR A 39 10.27 -34.57 4.41
CA THR A 39 9.19 -35.50 4.75
C THR A 39 8.95 -36.48 3.60
N PRO A 40 8.25 -37.60 3.81
CA PRO A 40 7.92 -38.53 2.72
C PRO A 40 7.11 -37.84 1.61
N LEU A 41 6.34 -36.80 1.95
CA LEU A 41 5.63 -35.97 0.99
C LEU A 41 6.57 -35.18 0.06
N HIS A 42 7.66 -34.61 0.57
CA HIS A 42 8.66 -33.95 -0.28
C HIS A 42 9.28 -34.94 -1.27
N VAL A 43 9.68 -36.11 -0.76
CA VAL A 43 10.30 -37.17 -1.57
C VAL A 43 9.36 -37.67 -2.66
N ALA A 44 8.09 -37.93 -2.33
CA ALA A 44 7.09 -38.38 -3.28
C ALA A 44 6.83 -37.35 -4.39
N ILE A 45 6.78 -36.05 -4.05
CA ILE A 45 6.62 -34.95 -5.01
C ILE A 45 7.84 -34.88 -5.94
N SER A 46 9.05 -34.91 -5.39
CA SER A 46 10.28 -34.93 -6.20
C SER A 46 10.39 -36.16 -7.10
N ALA A 47 9.83 -37.29 -6.70
CA ALA A 47 9.78 -38.53 -7.48
C ALA A 47 8.54 -38.65 -8.39
N ASN A 48 7.68 -37.63 -8.45
CA ASN A 48 6.44 -37.61 -9.23
C ASN A 48 5.40 -38.69 -8.85
N GLN A 49 5.43 -39.16 -7.60
CA GLN A 49 4.54 -40.18 -7.07
C GLN A 49 3.24 -39.57 -6.55
N THR A 50 2.34 -39.21 -7.47
CA THR A 50 1.11 -38.47 -7.15
C THR A 50 0.20 -39.22 -6.19
N HIS A 51 -0.02 -40.52 -6.39
CA HIS A 51 -0.92 -41.31 -5.52
C HIS A 51 -0.39 -41.37 -4.08
N PHE A 52 0.89 -41.70 -3.92
CA PHE A 52 1.56 -41.72 -2.62
C PHE A 52 1.56 -40.33 -1.95
N ALA A 53 1.81 -39.27 -2.71
CA ALA A 53 1.79 -37.90 -2.20
C ALA A 53 0.41 -37.49 -1.66
N LYS A 54 -0.67 -37.90 -2.34
CA LYS A 54 -2.03 -37.65 -1.85
C LYS A 54 -2.31 -38.42 -0.57
N GLU A 55 -1.91 -39.69 -0.53
CA GLU A 55 -2.12 -40.57 0.63
C GLU A 55 -1.37 -40.06 1.87
N ILE A 56 -0.10 -39.67 1.71
CA ILE A 56 0.66 -39.17 2.87
C ILE A 56 0.14 -37.80 3.34
N ALA A 57 -0.36 -36.96 2.43
CA ALA A 57 -0.96 -35.68 2.78
C ALA A 57 -2.29 -35.84 3.53
N SER A 58 -3.09 -36.86 3.18
CA SER A 58 -4.33 -37.19 3.90
C SER A 58 -4.05 -37.81 5.27
N LEU A 59 -3.09 -38.73 5.36
CA LEU A 59 -2.70 -39.38 6.61
C LEU A 59 -2.05 -38.42 7.61
N LYS A 60 -1.22 -37.48 7.13
CA LYS A 60 -0.50 -36.53 7.98
C LYS A 60 -0.55 -35.10 7.42
N PRO A 61 -1.68 -34.38 7.61
CA PRO A 61 -1.85 -33.04 7.06
C PRO A 61 -0.80 -32.02 7.52
N SER A 62 -0.17 -32.18 8.68
CA SER A 62 0.90 -31.29 9.14
C SER A 62 2.12 -31.27 8.21
N PHE A 63 2.33 -32.31 7.40
CA PHE A 63 3.42 -32.33 6.42
C PHE A 63 3.27 -31.31 5.30
N VAL A 64 2.05 -30.84 4.98
CA VAL A 64 1.83 -29.92 3.86
C VAL A 64 2.43 -28.52 4.09
N VAL A 65 2.69 -28.16 5.35
CA VAL A 65 3.32 -26.89 5.74
C VAL A 65 4.80 -27.03 6.10
N LYS A 66 5.32 -28.26 6.26
CA LYS A 66 6.70 -28.51 6.67
C LYS A 66 7.67 -27.99 5.62
N LEU A 67 8.76 -27.38 6.08
CA LEU A 67 9.85 -26.96 5.21
C LEU A 67 10.94 -28.04 5.22
N ASN A 68 11.47 -28.36 4.06
CA ASN A 68 12.68 -29.17 3.98
C ASN A 68 13.94 -28.36 4.34
N GLN A 69 15.09 -29.03 4.28
CA GLN A 69 16.41 -28.45 4.53
C GLN A 69 16.77 -27.28 3.60
N TYR A 70 16.13 -27.18 2.42
CA TYR A 70 16.31 -26.07 1.49
C TYR A 70 15.34 -24.91 1.74
N GLY A 71 14.44 -25.05 2.70
CA GLY A 71 13.41 -24.06 3.04
C GLY A 71 12.20 -24.09 2.11
N TYR A 72 11.94 -25.20 1.42
CA TYR A 72 10.77 -25.37 0.55
C TYR A 72 9.75 -26.27 1.22
N SER A 73 8.47 -25.91 1.10
CA SER A 73 7.38 -26.80 1.47
C SER A 73 6.94 -27.68 0.30
N PRO A 74 6.10 -28.71 0.52
CA PRO A 74 5.56 -29.55 -0.55
C PRO A 74 4.94 -28.77 -1.70
N ILE A 75 4.18 -27.70 -1.42
CA ILE A 75 3.55 -26.91 -2.47
C ILE A 75 4.57 -26.11 -3.30
N HIS A 76 5.70 -25.69 -2.72
CA HIS A 76 6.77 -25.04 -3.48
C HIS A 76 7.42 -26.01 -4.47
N LEU A 77 7.71 -27.24 -4.02
CA LEU A 77 8.28 -28.28 -4.88
C LEU A 77 7.30 -28.67 -5.99
N ALA A 78 6.03 -28.92 -5.65
CA ALA A 78 5.01 -29.26 -6.64
C ALA A 78 4.83 -28.14 -7.67
N SER A 79 4.90 -26.86 -7.25
CA SER A 79 4.85 -25.72 -8.16
C SER A 79 6.08 -25.56 -9.04
N MET A 80 7.28 -25.86 -8.53
CA MET A 80 8.52 -25.84 -9.31
C MET A 80 8.56 -26.95 -10.37
N VAL A 81 8.04 -28.13 -10.04
CA VAL A 81 8.01 -29.30 -10.94
C VAL A 81 6.84 -29.23 -11.92
N GLY A 82 5.76 -28.51 -11.60
CA GLY A 82 4.58 -28.37 -12.48
C GLY A 82 3.46 -29.37 -12.18
N GLN A 83 3.43 -29.97 -10.98
CA GLN A 83 2.46 -31.00 -10.61
C GLN A 83 1.11 -30.40 -10.18
N ALA A 84 0.36 -29.88 -11.15
CA ALA A 84 -0.96 -29.26 -10.96
C ALA A 84 -1.93 -30.11 -10.11
N GLY A 85 -1.94 -31.43 -10.31
CA GLY A 85 -2.78 -32.35 -9.54
C GLY A 85 -2.46 -32.39 -8.04
N ILE A 86 -1.19 -32.31 -7.67
CA ILE A 86 -0.75 -32.26 -6.26
C ILE A 86 -1.00 -30.87 -5.69
N VAL A 87 -0.69 -29.81 -6.43
CA VAL A 87 -0.97 -28.42 -6.01
C VAL A 87 -2.46 -28.25 -5.67
N LYS A 88 -3.35 -28.76 -6.52
CA LYS A 88 -4.80 -28.73 -6.27
C LYS A 88 -5.18 -29.44 -4.98
N GLU A 89 -4.61 -30.62 -4.72
CA GLU A 89 -4.87 -31.38 -3.49
C GLU A 89 -4.41 -30.63 -2.24
N LEU A 90 -3.16 -30.12 -2.25
CA LEU A 90 -2.60 -29.37 -1.13
C LEU A 90 -3.45 -28.14 -0.79
N ILE A 91 -3.87 -27.38 -1.81
CA ILE A 91 -4.74 -26.21 -1.64
C ILE A 91 -6.12 -26.60 -1.11
N THR A 92 -6.62 -27.80 -1.43
CA THR A 92 -7.89 -28.31 -0.91
C THR A 92 -7.78 -28.62 0.59
N ILE A 93 -6.63 -29.12 1.05
CA ILE A 93 -6.33 -29.36 2.47
C ILE A 93 -6.24 -28.02 3.23
N ASP A 94 -5.46 -27.07 2.73
CA ASP A 94 -5.39 -25.72 3.31
C ASP A 94 -5.24 -24.64 2.21
N PRO A 95 -6.27 -23.82 1.96
CA PRO A 95 -6.21 -22.74 0.99
C PRO A 95 -5.13 -21.69 1.26
N LYS A 96 -4.64 -21.57 2.50
CA LYS A 96 -3.58 -20.61 2.88
C LYS A 96 -2.22 -21.00 2.28
N LEU A 97 -2.04 -22.26 1.88
CA LEU A 97 -0.79 -22.74 1.27
C LEU A 97 -0.42 -21.97 -0.01
N ARG A 98 -1.40 -21.39 -0.71
CA ARG A 98 -1.19 -20.52 -1.88
C ARG A 98 -0.19 -19.38 -1.62
N LEU A 99 -0.12 -18.92 -0.37
CA LEU A 99 0.70 -17.79 0.07
C LEU A 99 1.77 -18.20 1.08
N LEU A 100 1.96 -19.51 1.28
CA LEU A 100 2.98 -20.01 2.18
C LEU A 100 4.34 -19.56 1.67
N LYS A 101 5.11 -18.91 2.54
CA LYS A 101 6.43 -18.38 2.20
C LYS A 101 7.51 -19.39 2.56
N GLY A 102 8.26 -19.82 1.56
CA GLY A 102 9.45 -20.64 1.74
C GLY A 102 10.71 -19.80 1.88
N ARG A 103 11.83 -20.36 1.43
CA ARG A 103 13.12 -19.68 1.33
C ARG A 103 12.98 -18.34 0.61
N GLU A 104 13.69 -17.34 1.14
CA GLU A 104 13.70 -15.96 0.63
C GLU A 104 12.32 -15.28 0.54
N LYS A 105 11.33 -15.78 1.28
CA LYS A 105 9.95 -15.29 1.25
C LYS A 105 9.25 -15.47 -0.10
N THR A 106 9.72 -16.40 -0.92
CA THR A 106 9.07 -16.78 -2.19
C THR A 106 7.82 -17.61 -1.93
N THR A 107 6.81 -17.48 -2.77
CA THR A 107 5.57 -18.27 -2.70
C THR A 107 5.54 -19.34 -3.82
N PRO A 108 4.58 -20.28 -3.78
CA PRO A 108 4.41 -21.25 -4.85
C PRO A 108 4.14 -20.60 -6.22
N LEU A 109 3.49 -19.42 -6.24
CA LEU A 109 3.20 -18.69 -7.48
C LEU A 109 4.49 -18.26 -8.18
N TYR A 110 5.47 -17.76 -7.42
CA TYR A 110 6.77 -17.39 -7.97
C TYR A 110 7.47 -18.58 -8.62
N TRP A 111 7.51 -19.74 -7.97
CA TRP A 111 8.17 -20.92 -8.54
C TRP A 111 7.44 -21.49 -9.76
N ALA A 112 6.11 -21.48 -9.77
CA ALA A 112 5.33 -21.87 -10.93
C ALA A 112 5.59 -20.95 -12.13
N ALA A 113 5.66 -19.64 -11.88
CA ALA A 113 5.92 -18.64 -12.90
C ALA A 113 7.35 -18.69 -13.44
N MET A 114 8.36 -18.81 -12.56
CA MET A 114 9.77 -18.94 -12.97
C MET A 114 10.05 -20.23 -13.76
N ALA A 115 9.24 -21.28 -13.56
CA ALA A 115 9.37 -22.55 -14.26
C ALA A 115 8.46 -22.65 -15.50
N GLY A 116 7.58 -21.67 -15.74
CA GLY A 116 6.66 -21.64 -16.89
C GLY A 116 5.48 -22.61 -16.81
N HIS A 117 5.03 -22.96 -15.60
CA HIS A 117 3.95 -23.92 -15.38
C HIS A 117 2.58 -23.24 -15.32
N THR A 118 2.07 -22.84 -16.48
CA THR A 118 0.80 -22.10 -16.67
C THR A 118 -0.40 -22.72 -15.95
N ASP A 119 -0.55 -24.04 -15.95
CA ASP A 119 -1.65 -24.75 -15.27
C ASP A 119 -1.61 -24.54 -13.75
N VAL A 120 -0.40 -24.54 -13.17
CA VAL A 120 -0.19 -24.31 -11.74
C VAL A 120 -0.45 -22.84 -11.39
N ILE A 121 -0.02 -21.91 -12.24
CA ILE A 121 -0.30 -20.47 -12.09
C ILE A 121 -1.81 -20.23 -12.04
N ASN A 122 -2.56 -20.77 -13.00
CA ASN A 122 -4.02 -20.67 -13.03
C ASN A 122 -4.65 -21.22 -11.75
N LEU A 123 -4.24 -22.42 -11.31
CA LEU A 123 -4.75 -23.01 -10.06
C LEU A 123 -4.48 -22.14 -8.84
N LEU A 124 -3.30 -21.52 -8.74
CA LEU A 124 -2.89 -20.66 -7.64
C LEU A 124 -3.60 -19.30 -7.63
N LEU A 125 -4.06 -18.82 -8.79
CA LEU A 125 -4.79 -17.56 -8.92
C LEU A 125 -6.32 -17.73 -8.83
N ASP A 126 -6.91 -18.73 -9.50
CA ASP A 126 -8.39 -18.86 -9.65
C ASP A 126 -9.16 -19.03 -8.32
N GLY A 127 -8.52 -19.58 -7.29
CA GLY A 127 -9.11 -19.72 -5.94
C GLY A 127 -8.59 -18.71 -4.93
N MET A 128 -7.83 -17.71 -5.35
CA MET A 128 -7.34 -16.66 -4.48
C MET A 128 -8.48 -15.69 -4.15
N GLN A 129 -9.10 -15.88 -2.98
CA GLN A 129 -10.10 -14.94 -2.50
C GLN A 129 -9.48 -13.54 -2.31
N LEU A 130 -10.28 -12.48 -2.50
CA LEU A 130 -9.88 -11.08 -2.31
C LEU A 130 -9.11 -10.83 -1.00
N LYS A 131 -9.49 -11.54 0.08
CA LYS A 131 -8.84 -11.44 1.40
C LYS A 131 -7.41 -11.98 1.43
N LEU A 132 -7.10 -13.01 0.64
CA LEU A 132 -5.76 -13.60 0.57
C LEU A 132 -4.86 -12.77 -0.35
N ALA A 133 -5.42 -12.25 -1.44
CA ALA A 133 -4.66 -11.49 -2.43
C ALA A 133 -3.85 -10.34 -1.81
N ARG A 134 -4.37 -9.65 -0.79
CA ARG A 134 -3.67 -8.54 -0.10
C ARG A 134 -2.30 -8.91 0.48
N PHE A 135 -2.01 -10.21 0.62
CA PHE A 135 -0.74 -10.72 1.15
C PHE A 135 0.31 -11.00 0.06
N LEU A 136 0.02 -10.73 -1.21
CA LEU A 136 1.03 -10.73 -2.28
C LEU A 136 2.20 -9.82 -1.87
N ASP A 137 3.42 -10.35 -2.00
CA ASP A 137 4.63 -9.64 -1.58
C ASP A 137 5.16 -8.74 -2.69
N LYS A 138 5.38 -7.46 -2.40
CA LYS A 138 5.89 -6.49 -3.38
C LYS A 138 7.25 -6.92 -3.95
N LYS A 139 8.15 -7.41 -3.10
CA LYS A 139 9.52 -7.75 -3.51
C LYS A 139 9.55 -9.00 -4.39
N GLU A 140 8.63 -9.93 -4.14
CA GLU A 140 8.45 -11.12 -4.98
C GLU A 140 7.93 -10.75 -6.36
N MET A 141 6.88 -9.92 -6.42
CA MET A 141 6.30 -9.45 -7.69
C MET A 141 7.32 -8.65 -8.49
N GLU A 142 8.09 -7.76 -7.85
CA GLU A 142 9.22 -7.04 -8.48
C GLU A 142 10.19 -7.99 -9.18
N ARG A 143 10.67 -9.03 -8.46
CA ARG A 143 11.57 -10.04 -9.03
C ARG A 143 10.96 -10.76 -10.22
N LEU A 144 9.66 -11.06 -10.14
CA LEU A 144 8.93 -11.75 -11.19
C LEU A 144 8.80 -10.85 -12.44
N TRP A 145 8.47 -9.58 -12.25
CA TRP A 145 8.40 -8.59 -13.33
C TRP A 145 9.74 -8.36 -14.01
N CYS A 146 10.84 -8.30 -13.25
CA CYS A 146 12.18 -8.24 -13.83
C CYS A 146 12.50 -9.49 -14.66
N SER A 147 12.11 -10.70 -14.21
CA SER A 147 12.31 -11.93 -14.99
C SER A 147 11.56 -11.88 -16.31
N PHE A 148 10.25 -11.58 -16.24
CA PHE A 148 9.40 -11.50 -17.42
C PHE A 148 9.87 -10.43 -18.41
N ALA A 149 10.33 -9.28 -17.93
CA ALA A 149 10.88 -8.24 -18.80
C ALA A 149 12.24 -8.63 -19.42
N CYS A 150 13.02 -9.53 -18.83
CA CYS A 150 14.32 -9.93 -19.39
C CYS A 150 14.22 -11.15 -20.34
N SER A 151 13.19 -11.97 -20.22
CA SER A 151 13.05 -13.25 -20.92
C SER A 151 11.91 -13.22 -21.96
N LYS A 152 12.20 -13.51 -23.24
CA LYS A 152 11.18 -13.59 -24.30
C LYS A 152 10.22 -14.78 -24.16
N ARG A 153 10.57 -15.78 -23.35
CA ARG A 153 9.87 -17.07 -23.29
C ARG A 153 8.61 -17.04 -22.41
N GLU A 154 8.45 -16.02 -21.58
CA GLU A 154 7.50 -16.00 -20.46
C GLU A 154 6.29 -15.09 -20.69
N VAL A 155 5.99 -14.73 -21.94
CA VAL A 155 4.87 -13.83 -22.30
C VAL A 155 3.51 -14.46 -21.95
N GLU A 156 3.34 -15.77 -22.15
CA GLU A 156 2.08 -16.45 -21.82
C GLU A 156 1.86 -16.54 -20.30
N ASP A 157 2.92 -16.79 -19.53
CA ASP A 157 2.87 -16.77 -18.07
C ASP A 157 2.49 -15.38 -17.56
N PHE A 158 3.09 -14.33 -18.13
CA PHE A 158 2.74 -12.95 -17.83
C PHE A 158 1.27 -12.65 -18.10
N LYS A 159 0.75 -13.09 -19.26
CA LYS A 159 -0.65 -12.92 -19.65
C LYS A 159 -1.59 -13.59 -18.66
N ILE A 160 -1.31 -14.84 -18.29
CA ILE A 160 -2.12 -15.60 -17.34
C ILE A 160 -2.12 -14.94 -15.96
N ILE A 161 -0.96 -14.47 -15.49
CA ILE A 161 -0.87 -13.78 -14.21
C ILE A 161 -1.65 -12.47 -14.27
N LYS A 162 -1.52 -11.69 -15.35
CA LYS A 162 -2.30 -10.47 -15.55
C LYS A 162 -3.80 -10.74 -15.53
N ASP A 163 -4.26 -11.74 -16.27
CA ASP A 163 -5.69 -12.10 -16.33
C ASP A 163 -6.19 -12.62 -14.96
N GLY A 164 -5.34 -13.34 -14.22
CA GLY A 164 -5.63 -13.73 -12.84
C GLY A 164 -5.70 -12.53 -11.88
N LEU A 165 -4.81 -11.55 -12.02
CA LEU A 165 -4.83 -10.31 -11.23
C LEU A 165 -6.08 -9.46 -11.52
N ASP A 166 -6.53 -9.40 -12.78
CA ASP A 166 -7.80 -8.76 -13.20
C ASP A 166 -8.99 -9.42 -12.48
N LYS A 167 -9.08 -10.76 -12.51
CA LYS A 167 -10.11 -11.52 -11.78
C LYS A 167 -10.12 -11.21 -10.27
N ILE A 168 -8.94 -11.05 -9.67
CA ILE A 168 -8.79 -10.78 -8.23
C ILE A 168 -8.90 -9.27 -7.93
N ARG A 169 -9.09 -8.40 -8.94
CA ARG A 169 -9.11 -6.93 -8.83
C ARG A 169 -7.86 -6.37 -8.16
N ARG A 170 -6.69 -6.88 -8.56
CA ARG A 170 -5.36 -6.50 -8.03
C ARG A 170 -4.43 -5.99 -9.13
N GLU A 171 -4.97 -5.25 -10.09
CA GLU A 171 -4.22 -4.67 -11.21
C GLU A 171 -3.13 -3.69 -10.75
N GLU A 172 -3.27 -3.10 -9.55
CA GLU A 172 -2.27 -2.15 -9.03
C GLU A 172 -0.89 -2.80 -8.80
N VAL A 173 -0.81 -4.12 -8.72
CA VAL A 173 0.45 -4.88 -8.64
C VAL A 173 1.32 -4.66 -9.88
N LEU A 174 0.71 -4.40 -11.04
CA LEU A 174 1.43 -4.08 -12.29
C LEU A 174 2.10 -2.68 -12.26
N ASN A 175 1.62 -1.80 -11.38
CA ASN A 175 2.14 -0.45 -11.20
C ASN A 175 3.13 -0.34 -10.03
N TRP A 176 3.47 -1.45 -9.37
CA TRP A 176 4.46 -1.42 -8.31
C TRP A 176 5.86 -1.14 -8.87
N LYS A 177 6.54 -0.22 -8.19
CA LYS A 177 7.89 0.20 -8.52
C LYS A 177 8.95 -0.68 -7.87
N ASP A 178 9.98 -1.04 -8.62
CA ASP A 178 11.22 -1.66 -8.13
C ASP A 178 12.05 -0.66 -7.29
N LYS A 179 13.27 -1.05 -6.90
CA LYS A 179 14.17 -0.19 -6.12
C LYS A 179 14.62 1.06 -6.87
N GLU A 180 14.72 0.96 -8.18
CA GLU A 180 15.08 2.03 -9.11
C GLU A 180 13.86 2.89 -9.51
N GLY A 181 12.66 2.55 -9.02
CA GLY A 181 11.42 3.27 -9.30
C GLY A 181 10.72 2.81 -10.58
N ASN A 182 11.22 1.82 -11.30
CA ASN A 182 10.64 1.32 -12.54
C ASN A 182 9.41 0.46 -12.27
N THR A 183 8.37 0.65 -13.06
CA THR A 183 7.22 -0.27 -13.15
C THR A 183 7.48 -1.35 -14.20
N VAL A 184 6.60 -2.35 -14.28
CA VAL A 184 6.68 -3.41 -15.32
C VAL A 184 6.74 -2.81 -16.72
N LEU A 185 6.01 -1.72 -16.96
CA LEU A 185 6.03 -1.02 -18.25
C LEU A 185 7.40 -0.40 -18.55
N HIS A 186 8.06 0.21 -17.57
CA HIS A 186 9.41 0.76 -17.73
C HIS A 186 10.41 -0.36 -18.04
N LEU A 187 10.34 -1.47 -17.30
CA LEU A 187 11.21 -2.64 -17.51
C LEU A 187 11.01 -3.24 -18.90
N ALA A 188 9.77 -3.55 -19.28
CA ALA A 188 9.43 -4.09 -20.60
C ALA A 188 9.83 -3.15 -21.75
N THR A 189 9.73 -1.83 -21.53
CA THR A 189 10.18 -0.84 -22.52
C THR A 189 11.70 -0.82 -22.64
N SER A 190 12.41 -0.86 -21.51
CA SER A 190 13.88 -0.89 -21.48
C SER A 190 14.48 -2.10 -22.20
N THR A 191 13.79 -3.25 -22.12
CA THR A 191 14.21 -4.52 -22.70
C THR A 191 13.55 -4.82 -24.06
N LYS A 192 12.74 -3.90 -24.59
CA LYS A 192 12.05 -4.00 -25.89
C LYS A 192 11.10 -5.21 -25.98
N GLN A 193 10.43 -5.54 -24.88
CA GLN A 193 9.42 -6.61 -24.80
C GLN A 193 8.06 -6.17 -25.34
N TYR A 194 7.97 -6.14 -26.67
CA TYR A 194 6.79 -5.72 -27.41
C TYR A 194 5.48 -6.39 -26.97
N GLU A 195 5.47 -7.72 -26.83
CA GLU A 195 4.24 -8.45 -26.50
C GLU A 195 3.75 -8.15 -25.08
N ILE A 196 4.65 -7.98 -24.10
CA ILE A 196 4.28 -7.58 -22.73
C ILE A 196 3.69 -6.17 -22.73
N ILE A 197 4.27 -5.24 -23.49
CA ILE A 197 3.77 -3.87 -23.62
C ILE A 197 2.35 -3.86 -24.21
N LYS A 198 2.11 -4.65 -25.28
CA LYS A 198 0.76 -4.83 -25.83
C LYS A 198 -0.21 -5.39 -24.80
N ILE A 199 0.17 -6.45 -24.10
CA ILE A 199 -0.69 -7.11 -23.10
C ILE A 199 -1.06 -6.13 -21.98
N LEU A 200 -0.10 -5.33 -21.50
CA LEU A 200 -0.31 -4.30 -20.49
C LEU A 200 -1.28 -3.21 -20.94
N LEU A 201 -1.26 -2.82 -22.21
CA LEU A 201 -2.04 -1.69 -22.75
C LEU A 201 -3.36 -2.10 -23.45
N SER A 202 -3.62 -3.41 -23.62
CA SER A 202 -4.75 -3.95 -24.41
C SER A 202 -6.15 -3.81 -23.81
N LYS A 203 -6.31 -3.53 -22.52
CA LYS A 203 -7.62 -3.22 -21.89
C LYS A 203 -7.55 -1.79 -21.37
N ASN A 204 -8.58 -0.99 -21.66
CA ASN A 204 -8.79 0.42 -21.26
C ASN A 204 -7.63 0.96 -20.42
N PRO A 205 -6.80 1.89 -20.94
CA PRO A 205 -5.68 2.41 -20.18
C PRO A 205 -6.20 2.82 -18.82
N VAL A 206 -5.77 2.09 -17.78
CA VAL A 206 -6.10 2.44 -16.40
C VAL A 206 -5.76 3.92 -16.29
N PRO A 207 -6.67 4.78 -15.82
CA PRO A 207 -6.30 6.18 -15.55
C PRO A 207 -5.11 6.14 -14.58
N GLY A 208 -3.88 6.33 -15.09
CA GLY A 208 -2.64 6.07 -14.36
C GLY A 208 -1.56 5.25 -15.07
N THR A 209 -1.84 4.51 -16.16
CA THR A 209 -0.76 3.87 -16.98
C THR A 209 0.00 4.84 -17.88
N GLN A 210 -0.40 6.13 -17.90
CA GLN A 210 0.15 7.17 -18.77
C GLN A 210 1.18 8.12 -18.12
N LEU A 211 1.37 8.08 -16.78
CA LEU A 211 1.95 9.25 -16.09
C LEU A 211 2.94 8.92 -14.96
N ASP A 212 3.27 7.66 -14.73
CA ASP A 212 4.19 7.33 -13.65
C ASP A 212 5.64 7.43 -14.13
N VAL A 213 6.46 8.16 -13.39
CA VAL A 213 7.89 8.32 -13.66
C VAL A 213 8.70 7.37 -12.79
N ASN A 214 9.80 6.85 -13.32
CA ASN A 214 10.75 6.09 -12.52
C ASN A 214 11.54 6.99 -11.55
N GLY A 215 12.48 6.41 -10.78
CA GLY A 215 13.32 7.15 -9.84
C GLY A 215 14.21 8.23 -10.49
N ASN A 216 14.39 8.17 -11.80
CA ASN A 216 15.12 9.15 -12.61
C ASN A 216 14.20 10.19 -13.27
N ASN A 217 12.93 10.26 -12.86
CA ASN A 217 11.90 11.11 -13.46
C ASN A 217 11.65 10.84 -14.96
N GLN A 218 11.81 9.60 -15.40
CA GLN A 218 11.60 9.21 -16.79
C GLN A 218 10.29 8.44 -16.93
N THR A 219 9.51 8.73 -17.96
CA THR A 219 8.40 7.85 -18.37
C THR A 219 8.92 6.69 -19.22
N ALA A 220 8.08 5.68 -19.45
CA ALA A 220 8.40 4.61 -20.40
C ALA A 220 8.77 5.16 -21.79
N LEU A 221 8.12 6.25 -22.23
CA LEU A 221 8.43 6.90 -23.51
C LEU A 221 9.81 7.58 -23.50
N ASP A 222 10.21 8.19 -22.38
CA ASP A 222 11.56 8.77 -22.24
C ASP A 222 12.65 7.69 -22.28
N ILE A 223 12.42 6.52 -21.66
CA ILE A 223 13.32 5.36 -21.75
C ILE A 223 13.42 4.90 -23.20
N LEU A 224 12.30 4.83 -23.92
CA LEU A 224 12.28 4.46 -25.34
C LEU A 224 13.13 5.42 -26.20
N PHE A 225 13.02 6.73 -25.94
CA PHE A 225 13.81 7.73 -26.65
C PHE A 225 15.30 7.69 -26.34
N GLN A 226 15.71 7.24 -25.15
CA GLN A 226 17.13 6.99 -24.88
C GLN A 226 17.68 5.78 -25.65
N LEU A 227 16.83 4.84 -26.04
CA LEU A 227 17.20 3.64 -26.79
C LEU A 227 17.28 3.86 -28.31
N GLN A 228 17.02 5.07 -28.82
CA GLN A 228 16.78 5.48 -30.23
C GLN A 228 17.83 5.11 -31.31
N ARG A 229 18.76 4.19 -31.08
CA ARG A 229 19.74 3.75 -32.09
C ARG A 229 19.27 2.60 -33.00
N GLU A 230 18.03 2.12 -32.89
CA GLU A 230 17.56 0.94 -33.63
C GLU A 230 16.18 1.13 -34.29
N THR A 231 16.01 0.60 -35.50
CA THR A 231 14.82 0.72 -36.36
C THR A 231 13.55 0.04 -35.83
N ASP A 232 13.70 -0.88 -34.87
CA ASP A 232 12.64 -1.79 -34.41
C ASP A 232 11.76 -1.18 -33.29
N ILE A 233 12.04 0.07 -32.92
CA ILE A 233 11.49 0.77 -31.75
C ILE A 233 10.20 1.54 -32.10
N LYS A 234 9.95 1.81 -33.39
CA LYS A 234 8.82 2.62 -33.87
C LYS A 234 7.46 2.02 -33.52
N GLU A 235 7.34 0.69 -33.49
CA GLU A 235 6.05 0.07 -33.13
C GLU A 235 5.73 0.25 -31.64
N ILE A 236 6.73 0.18 -30.76
CA ILE A 236 6.55 0.43 -29.32
C ILE A 236 6.19 1.90 -29.09
N GLU A 237 6.82 2.81 -29.83
CA GLU A 237 6.50 4.25 -29.81
C GLU A 237 5.03 4.49 -30.19
N ILE A 238 4.56 3.89 -31.29
CA ILE A 238 3.18 4.01 -31.73
C ILE A 238 2.21 3.49 -30.66
N ILE A 239 2.49 2.33 -30.08
CA ILE A 239 1.64 1.72 -29.05
C ILE A 239 1.58 2.59 -27.80
N LEU A 240 2.71 3.11 -27.33
CA LEU A 240 2.77 4.00 -26.16
C LEU A 240 2.04 5.32 -26.43
N CYS A 241 2.23 5.92 -27.61
CA CYS A 241 1.55 7.16 -28.02
C CYS A 241 0.04 6.96 -28.18
N GLN A 242 -0.41 5.83 -28.77
CA GLN A 242 -1.83 5.47 -28.86
C GLN A 242 -2.46 5.26 -27.47
N ALA A 243 -1.69 4.71 -26.55
CA ALA A 243 -2.07 4.60 -25.15
C ALA A 243 -1.95 5.92 -24.38
N GLY A 244 -1.64 7.05 -25.04
CA GLY A 244 -1.56 8.40 -24.48
C GLY A 244 -0.38 8.67 -23.55
N ALA A 245 0.72 7.93 -23.72
CA ALA A 245 1.97 8.21 -23.00
C ALA A 245 2.55 9.57 -23.41
N VAL A 246 3.05 10.32 -22.43
CA VAL A 246 3.72 11.61 -22.62
C VAL A 246 5.14 11.53 -22.07
N THR A 247 6.02 12.41 -22.56
CA THR A 247 7.37 12.55 -22.00
C THR A 247 7.32 13.27 -20.65
N ALA A 248 8.27 13.02 -19.74
CA ALA A 248 8.31 13.69 -18.45
C ALA A 248 8.34 15.23 -18.56
N GLY A 249 8.93 15.75 -19.65
CA GLY A 249 8.92 17.19 -19.95
C GLY A 249 7.52 17.76 -20.22
N GLN A 250 6.62 16.98 -20.82
CA GLN A 250 5.24 17.39 -21.09
C GLN A 250 4.33 17.29 -19.87
N ILE A 251 4.71 16.52 -18.85
CA ILE A 251 3.99 16.41 -17.56
C ILE A 251 4.22 17.68 -16.71
N ILE A 252 5.38 18.34 -16.86
CA ILE A 252 5.78 19.52 -16.07
C ILE A 252 5.26 20.84 -16.68
N THR A 253 4.92 20.85 -17.97
CA THR A 253 4.35 22.03 -18.63
C THR A 253 2.83 21.93 -18.73
N PRO A 254 2.04 22.91 -18.24
CA PRO A 254 0.62 22.95 -18.56
C PRO A 254 0.44 23.02 -20.09
N PRO A 255 -0.55 22.34 -20.68
CA PRO A 255 -0.68 22.29 -22.13
C PRO A 255 -0.94 23.71 -22.69
N PRO A 256 -0.36 24.06 -23.85
CA PRO A 256 -0.71 25.30 -24.52
C PRO A 256 -2.19 25.24 -24.92
N SER A 257 -2.92 26.28 -24.53
CA SER A 257 -4.36 26.38 -24.71
C SER A 257 -4.70 26.53 -26.19
N THR A 258 -5.09 25.45 -26.85
CA THR A 258 -5.85 25.50 -28.09
C THR A 258 -6.88 24.39 -28.10
N VAL A 259 -8.15 24.79 -27.97
CA VAL A 259 -9.31 24.39 -28.79
C VAL A 259 -10.61 24.42 -27.97
N ALA A 260 -11.48 25.33 -28.39
CA ALA A 260 -12.95 25.37 -28.33
C ALA A 260 -13.67 25.26 -26.97
N MET A 261 -14.32 26.38 -26.63
CA MET A 261 -15.33 26.50 -25.58
C MET A 261 -16.51 25.54 -25.83
N THR A 262 -16.83 24.74 -24.82
CA THR A 262 -18.20 24.25 -24.56
C THR A 262 -18.56 24.55 -23.10
N PRO A 263 -19.84 24.84 -22.79
CA PRO A 263 -20.23 25.38 -21.49
C PRO A 263 -20.09 24.33 -20.37
N PRO A 264 -19.90 24.76 -19.11
CA PRO A 264 -19.44 23.87 -18.05
C PRO A 264 -20.54 22.89 -17.66
N LYS A 265 -20.29 21.60 -17.86
CA LYS A 265 -20.96 20.56 -17.08
C LYS A 265 -20.35 20.57 -15.68
N THR A 266 -21.22 20.58 -14.69
CA THR A 266 -20.98 20.48 -13.25
C THR A 266 -19.70 19.75 -12.88
N PHE A 267 -18.88 20.42 -12.06
CA PHE A 267 -17.69 19.90 -11.40
C PHE A 267 -18.07 18.73 -10.49
N GLU A 268 -18.10 17.50 -11.01
CA GLU A 268 -17.96 16.30 -10.20
C GLU A 268 -16.47 15.95 -10.09
N LEU A 269 -15.90 16.19 -8.91
CA LEU A 269 -14.54 15.76 -8.58
C LEU A 269 -14.54 14.23 -8.37
N LYS A 270 -14.62 13.44 -9.45
CA LYS A 270 -14.40 11.99 -9.41
C LYS A 270 -12.92 11.70 -9.65
N GLY A 271 -12.12 11.95 -8.63
CA GLY A 271 -10.80 11.34 -8.47
C GLY A 271 -10.83 10.47 -7.21
N HIS A 272 -10.72 9.15 -7.36
CA HIS A 272 -10.33 8.31 -6.23
C HIS A 272 -8.81 8.31 -6.14
N PRO A 273 -8.21 9.00 -5.15
CA PRO A 273 -6.78 8.94 -4.93
C PRO A 273 -6.35 7.50 -4.59
N PRO A 274 -5.11 7.10 -4.91
CA PRO A 274 -4.61 5.77 -4.61
C PRO A 274 -4.75 5.45 -3.11
N PRO A 275 -4.75 4.17 -2.68
CA PRO A 275 -4.64 3.83 -1.27
C PRO A 275 -3.19 4.11 -0.86
N ILE A 276 -2.86 5.39 -0.78
CA ILE A 276 -1.80 5.86 0.07
C ILE A 276 -2.15 5.31 1.45
N ASN A 277 -1.15 4.93 2.24
CA ASN A 277 -1.34 4.67 3.66
C ASN A 277 -1.97 5.94 4.25
N SER A 278 -3.30 5.99 4.21
CA SER A 278 -4.07 7.23 4.28
C SER A 278 -3.83 7.86 5.64
N ASN A 279 -3.60 7.01 6.63
CA ASN A 279 -3.14 7.36 7.96
C ASN A 279 -1.86 8.20 7.94
N ASN A 280 -0.83 7.87 7.17
CA ASN A 280 0.43 8.64 7.16
C ASN A 280 0.26 10.02 6.51
N ILE A 281 -0.46 10.11 5.39
CA ILE A 281 -0.75 11.41 4.77
C ILE A 281 -1.70 12.23 5.63
N MET A 282 -2.76 11.63 6.16
CA MET A 282 -3.69 12.31 7.06
C MET A 282 -2.99 12.80 8.33
N ILE A 283 -2.04 12.02 8.89
CA ILE A 283 -1.22 12.47 10.02
C ILE A 283 -0.39 13.69 9.62
N ILE A 284 0.36 13.62 8.51
CA ILE A 284 1.21 14.75 8.07
C ILE A 284 0.36 15.99 7.77
N ALA A 285 -0.74 15.83 7.04
CA ALA A 285 -1.65 16.92 6.71
C ALA A 285 -2.28 17.54 7.97
N SER A 286 -2.69 16.71 8.93
CA SER A 286 -3.27 17.19 10.19
C SER A 286 -2.23 17.89 11.07
N ILE A 287 -0.97 17.43 11.10
CA ILE A 287 0.12 18.10 11.82
C ILE A 287 0.40 19.47 11.19
N LEU A 288 0.51 19.55 9.86
CA LEU A 288 0.73 20.81 9.15
C LEU A 288 -0.42 21.79 9.39
N LEU A 289 -1.66 21.31 9.36
CA LEU A 289 -2.85 22.13 9.63
C LEU A 289 -2.87 22.61 11.08
N ALA A 290 -2.56 21.74 12.06
CA ALA A 290 -2.46 22.12 13.48
C ALA A 290 -1.38 23.19 13.71
N ILE A 291 -0.19 23.03 13.12
CA ILE A 291 0.91 24.01 13.23
C ILE A 291 0.48 25.35 12.60
N THR A 292 -0.11 25.31 11.41
CA THR A 292 -0.54 26.52 10.70
C THR A 292 -1.61 27.26 11.49
N CYS A 293 -2.62 26.56 12.02
CA CYS A 293 -3.65 27.16 12.86
C CYS A 293 -3.05 27.75 14.14
N PHE A 294 -2.17 27.02 14.83
CA PHE A 294 -1.51 27.49 16.04
C PHE A 294 -0.73 28.79 15.80
N LEU A 295 0.15 28.79 14.80
CA LEU A 295 0.95 29.98 14.46
C LEU A 295 0.07 31.15 14.08
N THR A 296 -0.96 30.91 13.26
CA THR A 296 -1.88 31.95 12.80
C THR A 296 -2.75 32.51 13.93
N GLY A 297 -3.03 31.72 14.97
CA GLY A 297 -3.75 32.17 16.16
C GLY A 297 -2.88 32.99 17.12
N VAL A 298 -1.63 32.55 17.36
CA VAL A 298 -0.67 33.26 18.22
C VAL A 298 -0.11 34.52 17.55
N TYR A 299 0.01 34.50 16.22
CA TYR A 299 0.44 35.62 15.39
C TYR A 299 -0.70 36.05 14.47
N PRO A 300 -1.74 36.71 14.99
CA PRO A 300 -2.85 37.17 14.16
C PRO A 300 -2.34 38.15 13.09
N PRO A 301 -3.02 38.23 11.92
CA PRO A 301 -2.71 39.22 10.90
C PRO A 301 -2.62 40.64 11.47
N GLY A 302 -1.50 41.32 11.22
CA GLY A 302 -1.23 42.63 11.82
C GLY A 302 -0.50 42.60 13.17
N SER A 303 -0.24 41.42 13.75
CA SER A 303 0.46 41.23 15.03
C SER A 303 -0.29 41.81 16.24
N ALA A 304 0.39 41.89 17.39
CA ALA A 304 -0.11 42.47 18.63
C ALA A 304 0.44 43.89 18.89
N TRP A 305 -0.31 44.69 19.64
CA TRP A 305 0.14 45.99 20.11
C TRP A 305 1.36 45.86 21.02
N GLN A 306 2.41 46.65 20.76
CA GLN A 306 3.66 46.60 21.52
C GLN A 306 3.62 47.41 22.82
N TYR A 307 2.81 48.47 22.87
CA TYR A 307 2.71 49.39 24.00
C TYR A 307 1.24 49.68 24.32
N ASP A 308 0.96 50.00 25.58
CA ASP A 308 -0.35 50.49 25.99
C ASP A 308 -0.63 51.85 25.34
N TYR A 309 -1.76 52.00 24.65
CA TYR A 309 -2.15 53.24 24.00
C TYR A 309 -3.53 53.70 24.48
N ASN A 310 -3.57 54.90 25.08
CA ASN A 310 -4.80 55.55 25.54
C ASN A 310 -5.03 56.81 24.70
N TYR A 311 -6.03 56.81 23.82
CA TYR A 311 -6.39 57.98 23.04
C TYR A 311 -7.64 58.64 23.64
N LYS A 312 -7.55 59.95 23.90
CA LYS A 312 -8.70 60.80 24.25
C LYS A 312 -9.16 61.53 23.00
N SER A 313 -10.35 61.20 22.51
CA SER A 313 -10.97 61.89 21.38
C SER A 313 -11.69 63.16 21.85
N GLY A 314 -11.19 64.34 21.45
CA GLY A 314 -11.94 65.60 21.44
C GLY A 314 -12.20 66.29 22.79
N PHE A 315 -12.40 67.62 22.73
CA PHE A 315 -12.45 68.55 23.88
C PHE A 315 -13.64 68.37 24.85
N ASN A 316 -14.52 67.37 24.68
CA ASN A 316 -15.65 67.12 25.59
C ASN A 316 -16.24 65.69 25.51
N THR A 317 -15.45 64.67 25.18
CA THR A 317 -15.94 63.28 25.12
C THR A 317 -15.14 62.35 26.04
N THR A 318 -15.85 61.60 26.88
CA THR A 318 -15.31 60.64 27.87
C THR A 318 -14.93 59.27 27.28
N THR A 319 -15.02 59.09 25.97
CA THR A 319 -14.67 57.83 25.30
C THR A 319 -13.16 57.69 25.17
N ILE A 320 -12.56 56.94 26.09
CA ILE A 320 -11.15 56.53 26.05
C ILE A 320 -11.08 55.25 25.20
N THR A 321 -10.46 55.30 24.03
CA THR A 321 -10.06 54.07 23.33
C THR A 321 -8.75 53.59 23.94
N LYS A 322 -8.81 52.42 24.58
CA LYS A 322 -7.68 51.80 25.28
C LYS A 322 -7.25 50.55 24.52
N TYR A 323 -6.00 50.54 24.07
CA TYR A 323 -5.34 49.35 23.53
C TYR A 323 -4.29 48.90 24.55
N LYS A 324 -4.31 47.62 24.91
CA LYS A 324 -3.36 47.04 25.86
C LYS A 324 -2.25 46.33 25.10
N ALA A 325 -1.01 46.50 25.52
CA ALA A 325 0.13 45.75 25.00
C ALA A 325 -0.14 44.24 25.07
N GLY A 326 0.22 43.53 24.01
CA GLY A 326 -0.05 42.09 23.86
C GLY A 326 -1.41 41.75 23.25
N THR A 327 -2.35 42.70 23.12
CA THR A 327 -3.62 42.44 22.41
C THR A 327 -3.42 42.48 20.90
N GLY A 328 -4.09 41.58 20.17
CA GLY A 328 -4.01 41.51 18.71
C GLY A 328 -4.59 42.75 18.05
N ILE A 329 -3.88 43.34 17.08
CA ILE A 329 -4.35 44.52 16.33
C ILE A 329 -5.67 44.21 15.62
N MET A 330 -5.74 43.03 15.00
CA MET A 330 -6.97 42.54 14.35
C MET A 330 -8.14 42.38 15.33
N ALA A 331 -7.88 42.14 16.63
CA ALA A 331 -8.92 41.90 17.61
C ALA A 331 -9.82 43.13 17.88
N ALA A 332 -9.40 44.32 17.45
CA ALA A 332 -10.25 45.51 17.42
C ALA A 332 -11.44 45.36 16.44
N SER A 333 -11.27 44.65 15.32
CA SER A 333 -12.31 44.46 14.30
C SER A 333 -13.34 43.40 14.72
N THR A 334 -14.59 43.54 14.28
CA THR A 334 -15.64 42.51 14.44
C THR A 334 -15.35 41.24 13.64
N ILE A 335 -14.62 41.35 12.53
CA ILE A 335 -14.25 40.20 11.68
C ILE A 335 -13.29 39.22 12.38
N SER A 336 -12.59 39.68 13.42
CA SER A 336 -11.66 38.86 14.20
C SER A 336 -12.33 37.69 14.90
N VAL A 337 -13.61 37.82 15.28
CA VAL A 337 -14.37 36.75 15.94
C VAL A 337 -14.60 35.59 14.97
N PHE A 338 -14.95 35.89 13.71
CA PHE A 338 -15.12 34.87 12.66
C PHE A 338 -13.79 34.17 12.35
N PHE A 339 -12.72 34.93 12.20
CA PHE A 339 -11.39 34.38 11.98
C PHE A 339 -10.97 33.44 13.11
N MET A 340 -11.11 33.88 14.36
CA MET A 340 -10.76 33.08 15.54
C MET A 340 -11.62 31.83 15.64
N PHE A 341 -12.92 31.90 15.32
CA PHE A 341 -13.81 30.74 15.27
C PHE A 341 -13.30 29.66 14.31
N PHE A 342 -13.05 30.02 13.04
CA PHE A 342 -12.59 29.05 12.04
C PHE A 342 -11.20 28.51 12.33
N ASN A 343 -10.31 29.36 12.85
CA ASN A 343 -8.97 28.93 13.25
C ASN A 343 -9.03 27.93 14.42
N LEU A 344 -9.83 28.21 15.46
CA LEU A 344 -10.00 27.33 16.62
C LEU A 344 -10.61 25.98 16.21
N TYR A 345 -11.60 26.01 15.32
CA TYR A 345 -12.20 24.80 14.77
C TYR A 345 -11.18 23.96 13.99
N GLY A 346 -10.41 24.57 13.08
CA GLY A 346 -9.38 23.89 12.29
C GLY A 346 -8.29 23.26 13.17
N PHE A 347 -7.89 23.96 14.24
CA PHE A 347 -6.92 23.46 15.21
C PHE A 347 -7.43 22.22 15.96
N PHE A 348 -8.61 22.28 16.57
CA PHE A 348 -9.15 21.15 17.33
C PHE A 348 -9.55 19.97 16.46
N ALA A 349 -10.09 20.21 15.26
CA ALA A 349 -10.37 19.16 14.28
C ALA A 349 -9.08 18.40 13.90
N SER A 350 -7.97 19.12 13.72
CA SER A 350 -6.65 18.52 13.42
C SER A 350 -6.14 17.66 14.57
N LEU A 351 -6.23 18.15 15.82
CA LEU A 351 -5.82 17.39 17.01
C LEU A 351 -6.67 16.14 17.24
N LEU A 352 -7.97 16.19 16.91
CA LEU A 352 -8.86 15.04 16.98
C LEU A 352 -8.47 13.97 15.96
N ILE A 353 -8.21 14.37 14.72
CA ILE A 353 -7.78 13.45 13.66
C ILE A 353 -6.47 12.76 14.07
N ILE A 354 -5.49 13.51 14.58
CA ILE A 354 -4.22 12.96 15.07
C ILE A 354 -4.46 11.97 16.23
N SER A 355 -5.36 12.31 17.16
CA SER A 355 -5.69 11.45 18.31
C SER A 355 -6.39 10.13 17.91
N VAL A 356 -7.25 10.17 16.89
CA VAL A 356 -7.91 8.98 16.34
C VAL A 356 -6.91 8.08 15.61
N LEU A 357 -5.98 8.66 14.85
CA LEU A 357 -5.00 7.91 14.05
C LEU A 357 -3.92 7.21 14.89
N ILE A 358 -3.69 7.66 16.13
CA ILE A 358 -2.72 7.06 17.07
C ILE A 358 -3.38 5.96 17.95
N LYS A 359 -4.65 5.63 17.72
CA LYS A 359 -5.40 4.60 18.46
C LYS A 359 -4.75 3.21 18.26
N GLY A 360 -4.16 2.67 19.33
CA GLY A 360 -3.46 1.37 19.33
C GLY A 360 -1.96 1.44 19.64
N SER A 361 -1.38 2.64 19.75
CA SER A 361 0.02 2.84 20.15
C SER A 361 0.22 2.64 21.67
N PRO A 362 1.33 1.99 22.11
CA PRO A 362 1.67 1.90 23.54
C PRO A 362 1.98 3.27 24.17
N LEU A 363 2.28 4.30 23.36
CA LEU A 363 2.59 5.67 23.79
C LEU A 363 1.37 6.60 23.80
N ARG A 364 0.16 6.07 23.57
CA ARG A 364 -1.06 6.87 23.40
C ARG A 364 -1.33 7.83 24.57
N TRP A 365 -1.16 7.38 25.80
CA TRP A 365 -1.46 8.20 26.98
C TRP A 365 -0.49 9.36 27.17
N LEU A 366 0.80 9.13 26.90
CA LEU A 366 1.80 10.19 26.90
C LEU A 366 1.49 11.23 25.82
N PHE A 367 1.10 10.76 24.63
CA PHE A 367 0.71 11.63 23.51
C PHE A 367 -0.55 12.45 23.83
N LEU A 368 -1.59 11.84 24.39
CA LEU A 368 -2.81 12.53 24.80
C LEU A 368 -2.53 13.60 25.89
N GLY A 369 -1.61 13.31 26.82
CA GLY A 369 -1.13 14.30 27.79
C GLY A 369 -0.48 15.51 27.12
N ALA A 370 0.38 15.27 26.12
CA ALA A 370 1.00 16.34 25.34
C ALA A 370 -0.03 17.17 24.54
N VAL A 371 -1.01 16.51 23.92
CA VAL A 371 -2.11 17.19 23.19
C VAL A 371 -2.94 18.06 24.13
N ALA A 372 -3.25 17.58 25.34
CA ALA A 372 -4.00 18.35 26.34
C ALA A 372 -3.22 19.59 26.82
N ALA A 373 -1.93 19.42 27.12
CA ALA A 373 -1.06 20.53 27.51
C ALA A 373 -0.95 21.58 26.39
N PHE A 374 -0.75 21.13 25.15
CA PHE A 374 -0.64 22.00 23.98
C PHE A 374 -1.96 22.75 23.68
N SER A 375 -3.10 22.06 23.79
CA SER A 375 -4.43 22.68 23.64
C SER A 375 -4.68 23.75 24.69
N THR A 376 -4.27 23.49 25.93
CA THR A 376 -4.42 24.43 27.04
C THR A 376 -3.54 25.66 26.81
N ALA A 377 -2.28 25.47 26.41
CA ALA A 377 -1.38 26.56 26.07
C ALA A 377 -1.94 27.43 24.93
N TYR A 378 -2.57 26.81 23.92
CA TYR A 378 -3.17 27.52 22.81
C TYR A 378 -4.36 28.39 23.25
N LEU A 379 -5.26 27.86 24.09
CA LEU A 379 -6.38 28.62 24.63
C LEU A 379 -5.93 29.80 25.50
N PHE A 380 -4.88 29.61 26.33
CA PHE A 380 -4.30 30.71 27.11
C PHE A 380 -3.68 31.78 26.22
N ALA A 381 -2.96 31.39 25.15
CA ALA A 381 -2.39 32.35 24.21
C ALA A 381 -3.48 33.19 23.53
N LEU A 382 -4.56 32.55 23.07
CA LEU A 382 -5.71 33.26 22.49
C LEU A 382 -6.40 34.18 23.50
N ALA A 383 -6.52 33.75 24.76
CA ALA A 383 -7.11 34.55 25.83
C ALA A 383 -6.29 35.82 26.13
N LEU A 384 -4.96 35.75 26.02
CA LEU A 384 -4.07 36.90 26.21
C LEU A 384 -4.12 37.89 25.03
N ILE A 385 -4.28 37.38 23.81
CA ILE A 385 -4.28 38.19 22.59
C ILE A 385 -5.65 38.86 22.37
N THR A 386 -6.73 38.28 22.90
CA THR A 386 -8.09 38.77 22.70
C THR A 386 -8.51 39.78 23.77
N PRO A 387 -9.18 40.89 23.42
CA PRO A 387 -9.79 41.80 24.39
C PRO A 387 -10.82 41.11 25.29
N ASP A 388 -10.87 41.51 26.56
CA ASP A 388 -11.74 40.92 27.60
C ASP A 388 -13.22 40.86 27.20
N GLU A 389 -13.70 41.83 26.41
CA GLU A 389 -15.09 41.89 25.95
C GLU A 389 -15.48 40.77 24.97
N LYS A 390 -14.52 40.25 24.18
CA LYS A 390 -14.75 39.20 23.17
C LYS A 390 -14.40 37.81 23.68
N LEU A 391 -13.71 37.73 24.82
CA LEU A 391 -13.25 36.49 25.42
C LEU A 391 -14.40 35.50 25.75
N PRO A 392 -15.55 35.91 26.31
CA PRO A 392 -16.65 34.98 26.62
C PRO A 392 -17.25 34.31 25.38
N ALA A 393 -17.34 35.04 24.26
CA ALA A 393 -17.84 34.50 23.01
C ALA A 393 -16.91 33.40 22.46
N ILE A 394 -15.60 33.61 22.53
CA ILE A 394 -14.58 32.65 22.09
C ILE A 394 -14.47 31.45 23.02
N LEU A 395 -14.57 31.65 24.33
CA LEU A 395 -14.60 30.55 25.30
C LEU A 395 -15.85 29.68 25.11
N ASN A 396 -17.03 30.25 24.86
CA ASN A 396 -18.24 29.46 24.58
C ASN A 396 -18.11 28.58 23.32
N ILE A 397 -17.36 29.03 22.31
CA ILE A 397 -17.04 28.24 21.11
C ILE A 397 -16.15 27.04 21.47
N SER A 398 -15.20 27.21 22.39
CA SER A 398 -14.34 26.10 22.84
C SER A 398 -15.10 25.00 23.60
N PHE A 399 -16.20 25.36 24.29
CA PHE A 399 -17.06 24.40 25.00
C PHE A 399 -17.91 23.52 24.06
N LEU A 400 -18.17 23.95 22.81
CA LEU A 400 -18.88 23.14 21.81
C LEU A 400 -18.11 21.86 21.41
N HIS A 401 -16.80 21.79 21.67
CA HIS A 401 -15.96 20.62 21.37
C HIS A 401 -15.78 19.64 22.53
N ARG A 402 -16.40 19.87 23.71
CA ARG A 402 -16.44 18.87 24.81
C ARG A 402 -16.88 17.45 24.41
N PRO A 403 -17.83 17.24 23.47
CA PRO A 403 -18.26 15.88 23.09
C PRO A 403 -17.16 15.04 22.41
N CYS A 404 -16.11 15.69 21.90
CA CYS A 404 -15.02 15.02 21.18
C CYS A 404 -13.97 14.40 22.11
N LEU A 405 -13.77 14.95 23.31
CA LEU A 405 -12.86 14.38 24.31
C LEU A 405 -13.52 13.27 25.14
N SER A 406 -14.84 13.36 25.36
CA SER A 406 -15.60 12.33 26.09
C SER A 406 -15.80 11.03 25.31
N SER A 407 -15.66 11.05 23.98
CA SER A 407 -15.72 9.85 23.11
C SER A 407 -14.37 9.14 22.94
N LEU A 408 -13.29 9.68 23.53
CA LEU A 408 -11.93 9.15 23.48
C LEU A 408 -11.47 8.45 24.78
N LEU A 409 -12.22 8.62 25.87
CA LEU A 409 -12.14 7.81 27.09
C LEU A 409 -13.15 6.65 26.95
N PRO A 410 -12.84 5.44 27.44
CA PRO A 410 -13.70 4.27 27.29
C PRO A 410 -15.09 4.45 27.88
#